data_AF-A0A963NZQ0-F1
#
_entry.id   AF-A0A963NZQ0-F1
#
_cell.length_a   1.000
_cell.length_b   1.000
_cell.length_c   1.000
_cell.angle_alpha   90.00
_cell.angle_beta   90.00
_cell.angle_gamma   90.00
#
_symmetry.space_group_name_H-M   'P 1'
#
loop_
_entity.id
_entity.type
_entity.pdbx_description
1 polymer ?
#
loop_
_entity_poly.entity_id
_entity_poly.type
_entity_poly.pdbx_seq_one_letter_code
_entity_poly.pdbx_strand_id
1 'polypeptide(L)' 'LYECRVMLFLSAAAPAAGLYPQGDGAFEFQRTASRLMEMQSRDWLEACRNRPIDGPAPRLENFALTSDLN' A
#
# COMPACT_ATOMS: atom_id res chain seq x y z
N LEU A 1 2.88 3.61 4.96
CA LEU A 1 1.92 3.80 3.84
C LEU A 1 0.49 3.86 4.36
N TYR A 2 0.03 2.77 4.97
CA TYR A 2 -1.33 2.62 5.50
C TYR A 2 -1.64 3.67 6.58
N GLU A 3 -0.85 3.75 7.65
CA GLU A 3 -1.06 4.68 8.78
C GLU A 3 -1.03 6.15 8.34
N CYS A 4 -0.26 6.44 7.29
CA CYS A 4 -0.12 7.78 6.72
C CYS A 4 -1.28 8.17 5.80
N ARG A 5 -2.27 7.29 5.56
CA ARG A 5 -3.39 7.49 4.61
C ARG A 5 -2.90 7.90 3.22
N VAL A 6 -1.93 7.16 2.69
CA VAL A 6 -1.41 7.36 1.35
C VAL A 6 -2.36 6.76 0.32
N MET A 7 -2.65 7.52 -0.73
CA MET A 7 -3.30 7.02 -1.94
C MET A 7 -2.27 6.24 -2.77
N LEU A 8 -2.42 4.91 -2.80
CA LEU A 8 -1.45 3.99 -3.40
C LEU A 8 -1.96 3.48 -4.75
N PHE A 9 -1.11 3.59 -5.77
CA PHE A 9 -1.29 2.93 -7.06
C PHE A 9 -0.23 1.83 -7.18
N LEU A 10 -0.68 0.58 -7.38
CA LEU A 10 0.21 -0.58 -7.53
C LEU A 10 -0.39 -1.55 -8.54
N SER A 11 0.47 -2.31 -9.22
CA SER A 11 0.07 -3.44 -10.04
C SER A 11 0.76 -4.71 -9.54
N ALA A 12 0.06 -5.84 -9.59
CA ALA A 12 0.60 -7.13 -9.22
C ALA A 12 0.00 -8.24 -10.08
N ALA A 13 0.65 -9.41 -10.11
CA ALA A 13 0.22 -10.55 -10.93
C ALA A 13 -1.08 -11.23 -10.44
N ALA A 14 -1.53 -10.93 -9.22
CA ALA A 14 -2.75 -11.47 -8.62
C ALA A 14 -3.41 -10.46 -7.66
N PRO A 15 -4.68 -10.66 -7.26
CA PRO A 15 -5.32 -9.89 -6.18
C PRO A 15 -4.56 -10.03 -4.87
N ALA A 16 -4.71 -9.07 -3.94
CA ALA A 16 -3.96 -8.99 -2.69
C ALA A 16 -3.95 -10.30 -1.88
N ALA A 17 -5.10 -10.97 -1.75
CA ALA A 17 -5.23 -12.24 -1.03
C ALA A 17 -4.49 -13.42 -1.70
N GLY A 18 -4.20 -13.31 -3.00
CA GLY A 18 -3.51 -14.35 -3.79
C GLY A 18 -2.01 -14.11 -3.97
N LEU A 19 -1.45 -13.02 -3.43
CA LEU A 19 -0.04 -12.68 -3.65
C LEU A 19 0.93 -13.55 -2.84
N TYR A 20 0.53 -14.00 -1.65
CA TYR A 20 1.37 -14.84 -0.80
C TYR A 20 0.53 -15.89 -0.05
N PRO A 21 0.00 -16.90 -0.76
CA PRO A 21 -0.97 -17.82 -0.19
C PRO A 21 -0.38 -18.84 0.81
N GLN A 22 0.93 -19.12 0.74
CA GLN A 22 1.59 -20.15 1.56
C GLN A 22 3.10 -19.88 1.70
N GLY A 23 3.72 -20.35 2.79
CA GLY A 23 5.14 -20.15 3.12
C GLY A 23 5.33 -19.50 4.50
N ASP A 24 6.59 -19.33 4.93
CA ASP A 24 7.00 -18.91 6.28
C ASP A 24 6.62 -17.46 6.68
N GLY A 25 5.87 -16.74 5.83
CA GLY A 25 5.31 -15.42 6.17
C GLY A 25 3.87 -15.23 5.71
N ALA A 26 3.20 -16.29 5.26
CA ALA A 26 1.85 -16.17 4.68
C ALA A 26 0.84 -15.64 5.69
N PHE A 27 0.90 -16.10 6.96
CA PHE A 27 0.01 -15.65 8.02
C PHE A 27 0.21 -14.17 8.36
N GLU A 28 1.46 -13.73 8.49
CA GLU A 28 1.82 -12.33 8.73
C GLU A 28 1.39 -11.45 7.55
N PHE A 29 1.55 -11.96 6.33
CA PHE A 29 1.17 -11.28 5.10
C PHE A 29 -0.35 -11.09 4.97
N GLN A 30 -1.18 -11.95 5.58
CA GLN A 30 -2.63 -11.74 5.60
C GLN A 30 -3.01 -10.34 6.13
N ARG A 31 -2.27 -9.81 7.12
CA ARG A 31 -2.49 -8.43 7.60
C ARG A 31 -2.20 -7.39 6.52
N THR A 32 -1.17 -7.60 5.71
CA THR A 32 -0.85 -6.75 4.56
C THR A 32 -1.95 -6.84 3.51
N ALA A 33 -2.39 -8.05 3.15
CA ALA A 33 -3.47 -8.25 2.20
C ALA A 33 -4.78 -7.57 2.66
N SER A 34 -5.15 -7.70 3.93
CA SER A 34 -6.33 -7.04 4.51
C SER A 34 -6.24 -5.51 4.42
N ARG A 35 -5.08 -4.93 4.75
CA ARG A 35 -4.86 -3.48 4.59
C ARG A 35 -4.98 -3.05 3.13
N LEU A 36 -4.41 -3.80 2.20
CA LEU A 36 -4.54 -3.50 0.77
C LEU A 36 -5.99 -3.59 0.28
N MET A 37 -6.79 -4.51 0.82
CA MET A 37 -8.22 -4.58 0.51
C MET A 37 -8.99 -3.38 1.08
N GLU A 38 -8.71 -2.99 2.34
CA GLU A 38 -9.33 -1.80 2.94
C GLU A 38 -8.96 -0.52 2.20
N MET A 39 -7.71 -0.40 1.74
CA MET A 39 -7.20 0.74 0.98
C MET A 39 -7.92 0.96 -0.36
N GLN A 40 -8.67 -0.03 -0.86
CA GLN A 40 -9.47 0.06 -2.08
C GLN A 40 -10.90 0.57 -1.81
N SER A 41 -11.32 0.69 -0.56
CA SER A 41 -12.67 1.16 -0.20
C SER A 41 -12.86 2.64 -0.50
N ARG A 42 -14.11 3.04 -0.75
CA ARG A 42 -14.47 4.46 -0.94
C ARG A 42 -14.10 5.29 0.28
N ASP A 43 -14.42 4.79 1.47
CA ASP A 43 -14.15 5.46 2.74
C ASP A 43 -12.66 5.72 2.92
N TRP A 44 -11.80 4.77 2.53
CA TRP A 44 -10.36 4.97 2.55
C TRP A 44 -9.89 6.05 1.58
N LEU A 45 -10.40 6.05 0.35
CA LEU A 45 -10.05 7.06 -0.66
C LEU A 45 -10.50 8.47 -0.23
N GLU A 46 -11.65 8.58 0.43
CA GLU A 46 -12.12 9.83 1.04
C GLU A 46 -11.21 10.26 2.21
N ALA A 47 -10.79 9.32 3.06
CA ALA A 47 -9.85 9.61 4.15
C ALA A 47 -8.48 10.08 3.64
N CYS A 48 -7.98 9.51 2.53
CA CYS A 48 -6.76 9.98 1.87
C CYS A 48 -6.90 11.41 1.34
N ARG A 49 -8.05 11.72 0.73
CA ARG A 49 -8.34 13.06 0.18
C ARG A 49 -8.43 14.13 1.26
N ASN A 50 -8.97 13.77 2.42
CA ASN A 50 -9.18 14.68 3.54
C ASN A 50 -7.95 14.79 4.46
N ARG A 51 -6.82 14.16 4.10
CA ARG A 51 -5.58 14.28 4.87
C ARG A 51 -5.12 15.73 4.89
N PRO A 52 -4.86 16.32 6.08
CA PRO A 52 -4.21 17.61 6.17
C PRO A 52 -2.86 17.57 5.44
N ILE A 53 -2.66 18.51 4.51
CA ILE A 53 -1.33 18.71 3.92
C ILE A 53 -0.53 19.54 4.92
N ASP A 54 0.12 18.86 5.86
CA ASP A 54 1.10 19.50 6.73
C ASP A 54 2.44 19.59 5.97
N GLY A 55 2.81 20.80 5.56
CA GLY A 55 4.07 21.09 4.88
C GLY A 55 3.98 21.24 3.35
N PRO A 56 5.12 21.42 2.65
CA PRO A 56 5.14 21.58 1.21
C PRO A 56 4.62 20.34 0.49
N ALA A 57 4.04 20.53 -0.70
CA ALA A 57 3.55 19.43 -1.52
C ALA A 57 4.64 18.36 -1.70
N PRO A 58 4.31 17.07 -1.49
CA PRO A 58 5.30 16.01 -1.62
C PRO A 58 5.83 15.99 -3.05
N ARG A 59 7.16 15.96 -3.19
CA ARG A 59 7.81 15.68 -4.48
C ARG A 59 7.57 14.22 -4.81
N LEU A 60 7.21 13.93 -6.05
CA LEU A 60 7.12 12.55 -6.53
C LEU A 60 8.55 12.00 -6.65
N GLU A 61 8.98 11.27 -5.64
CA GLU A 61 10.28 10.59 -5.63
C GLU A 61 10.08 9.13 -6.05
N ASN A 62 10.82 8.71 -7.07
CA ASN A 62 10.79 7.33 -7.54
C ASN A 62 11.52 6.43 -6.52
N PHE A 63 10.77 5.64 -5.77
CA PHE A 63 11.33 4.55 -4.99
C PHE A 63 11.43 3.29 -5.86
N ALA A 64 12.61 3.04 -6.41
CA ALA A 64 12.89 1.80 -7.14
C ALA A 64 13.32 0.71 -6.15
N LEU A 65 12.37 -0.15 -5.74
CA LEU A 65 12.62 -1.32 -4.89
C LEU A 65 13.68 -2.29 -5.47
N THR A 66 13.97 -2.20 -6.76
CA THR A 66 14.94 -3.06 -7.47
C THR A 66 16.38 -2.56 -7.38
N SER A 67 16.64 -1.39 -6.80
CA SER A 67 18.00 -0.81 -6.77
C SER A 67 18.83 -1.31 -5.58
N ASP A 68 18.18 -1.89 -4.56
CA ASP A 68 18.80 -2.38 -3.32
C ASP A 68 18.91 -3.92 -3.27
N LEU A 69 18.63 -4.60 -4.39
CA LEU A 69 18.88 -6.03 -4.59
C LEU A 69 20.20 -6.21 -5.36
N ASN A 70 21.32 -5.86 -4.71
CA ASN A 70 22.67 -6.21 -5.16
C ASN A 70 23.48 -6.72 -3.97
#